data_AF-A0A3D0H2C9-F1
#
_entry.id   AF-A0A3D0H2C9-F1
#
_cell.length_a   1.000
_cell.length_b   1.000
_cell.length_c   1.000
_cell.angle_alpha   90.00
_cell.angle_beta   90.00
_cell.angle_gamma   90.00
#
_symmetry.space_group_name_H-M   'P 1'
#
loop_
_entity.id
_entity.type
_entity.pdbx_description
1 polymer ?
#
loop_
_entity_poly.entity_id
_entity_poly.type
_entity_poly.pdbx_seq_one_letter_code
_entity_poly.pdbx_strand_id
1 'polypeptide(L)'
;LMPMINEAAYCLYHGVGTREDIDTVMKLGMNHPMGPLALADLIGLDTCLAIMETLYAGFADSKYRPCPLLRKYVEAGWLGQKTGRGFYEYNK
;
A
#
# COMPACT_ATOMS: atom_id res chain seq x y z
N LEU A 1 -3.03 10.92 2.63
CA LEU A 1 -2.05 9.82 2.78
C LEU A 1 -2.60 8.49 2.27
N MET A 2 -3.66 7.93 2.87
CA MET A 2 -4.10 6.57 2.50
C MET A 2 -4.52 6.38 1.03
N PRO A 3 -5.24 7.32 0.38
CA PRO A 3 -5.50 7.20 -1.06
C PRO A 3 -4.22 7.14 -1.92
N MET A 4 -3.15 7.84 -1.54
CA MET A 4 -1.85 7.76 -2.25
C MET A 4 -1.22 6.37 -2.13
N ILE A 5 -1.29 5.76 -0.94
CA ILE A 5 -0.83 4.37 -0.72
C ILE A 5 -1.67 3.39 -1.56
N ASN A 6 -2.99 3.60 -1.58
CA ASN A 6 -3.89 2.78 -2.37
C ASN A 6 -3.62 2.89 -3.88
N GLU A 7 -3.34 4.09 -4.38
CA GLU A 7 -2.90 4.31 -5.76
C GLU A 7 -1.55 3.64 -6.07
N ALA A 8 -0.58 3.71 -5.15
CA ALA A 8 0.69 3.00 -5.32
C ALA A 8 0.48 1.48 -5.43
N ALA A 9 -0.44 0.92 -4.63
CA ALA A 9 -0.82 -0.48 -4.74
C ALA A 9 -1.51 -0.80 -6.08
N TYR A 10 -2.32 0.10 -6.64
CA TYR A 10 -2.88 -0.05 -7.98
C TYR A 10 -1.81 0.02 -9.08
N CYS A 11 -0.84 0.94 -8.98
CA CYS A 11 0.29 0.99 -9.91
C CYS A 11 1.05 -0.33 -9.94
N LEU A 12 1.30 -0.93 -8.77
CA LEU A 12 1.93 -2.24 -8.67
C LEU A 12 1.02 -3.35 -9.23
N TYR A 13 -0.27 -3.35 -8.86
CA TYR A 13 -1.25 -4.34 -9.30
C TYR A 13 -1.43 -4.38 -10.83
N HIS A 14 -1.37 -3.22 -11.48
CA HIS A 14 -1.47 -3.09 -12.94
C HIS A 14 -0.13 -3.26 -13.66
N GLY A 15 0.98 -3.50 -12.92
CA GLY A 15 2.31 -3.68 -13.51
C GLY A 15 2.89 -2.41 -14.14
N VAL A 16 2.48 -1.23 -13.67
CA VAL A 16 3.00 0.08 -14.14
C VAL A 16 4.48 0.24 -13.81
N GLY A 17 4.95 -0.40 -12.74
CA GLY A 17 6.35 -0.42 -12.35
C GLY A 17 6.59 -1.46 -11.26
N THR A 18 7.87 -1.71 -10.93
CA THR A 18 8.23 -2.54 -9.78
C THR A 18 7.94 -1.81 -8.48
N ARG A 19 7.86 -2.55 -7.36
CA ARG A 19 7.70 -1.95 -6.03
C ARG A 19 8.82 -0.94 -5.73
N GLU A 20 10.06 -1.27 -6.11
CA GLU A 20 11.22 -0.39 -5.99
C GLU A 20 11.10 0.90 -6.80
N ASP A 21 10.64 0.80 -8.05
CA ASP A 21 10.50 1.98 -8.93
C ASP A 21 9.44 2.93 -8.41
N ILE A 22 8.29 2.40 -7.98
CA ILE A 22 7.18 3.19 -7.42
C ILE A 22 7.65 3.95 -6.18
N ASP A 23 8.32 3.28 -5.25
CA ASP A 23 8.84 3.93 -4.06
C ASP A 23 9.98 4.91 -4.35
N THR A 24 10.82 4.61 -5.33
CA THR A 24 11.95 5.46 -5.73
C THR A 24 11.48 6.75 -6.39
N VAL A 25 10.50 6.71 -7.28
CA VAL A 25 9.90 7.90 -7.89
C VAL A 25 9.28 8.80 -6.82
N MET A 26 8.60 8.23 -5.84
CA MET A 26 8.01 9.04 -4.77
C MET A 26 9.07 9.68 -3.87
N LYS A 27 10.19 8.99 -3.61
CA LYS A 27 11.30 9.56 -2.85
C LYS A 27 12.06 10.63 -3.63
N LEU A 28 12.50 10.33 -4.85
CA LEU A 28 13.40 11.20 -5.61
C LEU A 28 12.65 12.25 -6.43
N GLY A 29 11.50 11.90 -6.99
CA GLY A 29 10.70 12.79 -7.83
C GLY A 29 9.77 13.70 -7.03
N MET A 30 9.19 13.20 -5.94
CA MET A 30 8.24 13.96 -5.09
C MET A 30 8.85 14.40 -3.75
N ASN A 31 10.15 14.15 -3.53
CA ASN A 31 10.89 14.49 -2.33
C ASN A 31 10.26 13.95 -1.02
N HIS A 32 9.62 12.78 -1.08
CA HIS A 32 9.11 12.11 0.12
C HIS A 32 10.25 11.40 0.87
N PRO A 33 10.24 11.38 2.21
CA PRO A 33 11.27 10.69 2.99
C PRO A 33 11.21 9.16 2.86
N MET A 34 10.04 8.63 2.45
CA MET A 34 9.79 7.20 2.29
C MET A 34 8.80 6.98 1.15
N GLY A 35 8.98 5.88 0.42
CA GLY A 35 8.04 5.49 -0.61
C GLY A 35 6.71 4.97 -0.03
N PRO A 36 5.60 5.09 -0.77
CA PRO A 36 4.27 4.73 -0.27
C PRO A 36 4.12 3.24 0.08
N LEU A 37 4.79 2.33 -0.64
CA LEU A 37 4.69 0.88 -0.38
C LEU A 37 5.49 0.50 0.88
N ALA A 38 6.71 1.01 1.03
CA ALA A 38 7.48 0.86 2.26
C ALA A 38 6.77 1.50 3.47
N LEU A 39 6.12 2.65 3.27
CA LEU A 39 5.32 3.30 4.31
C LEU A 39 4.09 2.46 4.68
N ALA A 40 3.43 1.84 3.71
CA ALA A 40 2.32 0.92 3.98
C ALA A 40 2.77 -0.28 4.82
N ASP A 41 3.94 -0.85 4.52
CA ASP A 41 4.50 -1.96 5.30
C ASP A 41 4.92 -1.56 6.72
N LEU A 42 5.28 -0.29 6.92
CA LEU A 42 5.54 0.27 8.25
C LEU A 42 4.24 0.48 9.06
N ILE A 43 3.17 0.97 8.41
CA ILE A 43 1.85 1.19 9.02
C ILE A 43 1.16 -0.15 9.35
N GLY A 44 1.32 -1.13 8.47
CA GLY A 44 0.60 -2.39 8.48
C GLY A 44 -0.52 -2.42 7.43
N LEU A 45 -0.49 -3.44 6.56
CA LEU A 45 -1.41 -3.52 5.42
C LEU A 45 -2.88 -3.74 5.83
N ASP A 46 -3.10 -4.41 6.96
CA ASP A 46 -4.42 -4.57 7.58
C ASP A 46 -5.01 -3.23 8.04
N THR A 47 -4.19 -2.38 8.67
CA THR A 47 -4.59 -1.01 9.04
C THR A 47 -4.91 -0.18 7.81
N CYS A 48 -4.07 -0.24 6.78
CA CYS A 48 -4.29 0.46 5.51
C CYS A 48 -5.61 0.03 4.86
N LEU A 49 -5.88 -1.29 4.82
CA LEU A 49 -7.12 -1.84 4.27
C LEU A 49 -8.34 -1.37 5.06
N ALA A 50 -8.30 -1.46 6.40
CA ALA A 50 -9.40 -1.04 7.26
C ALA A 50 -9.76 0.45 7.07
N ILE A 51 -8.76 1.31 6.90
CA ILE A 51 -8.97 2.74 6.61
C ILE A 51 -9.63 2.91 5.24
N MET A 52 -9.15 2.22 4.20
CA MET A 52 -9.75 2.33 2.86
C MET A 52 -11.19 1.81 2.82
N GLU A 53 -11.51 0.71 3.52
CA GLU A 53 -12.89 0.21 3.65
C GLU A 53 -13.78 1.24 4.38
N THR A 54 -13.27 1.88 5.43
CA THR A 54 -13.99 2.93 6.16
C THR A 54 -14.27 4.13 5.25
N LEU A 55 -13.28 4.58 4.47
CA LEU A 55 -13.46 5.66 3.51
C LEU A 55 -14.47 5.26 2.41
N TYR A 56 -14.38 4.04 1.89
CA TYR A 56 -15.29 3.56 0.87
C TYR A 56 -16.73 3.48 1.36
N ALA A 57 -16.94 2.94 2.56
CA ALA A 57 -18.26 2.86 3.18
C ALA A 57 -18.82 4.25 3.54
N GLY A 58 -17.98 5.15 4.05
CA GLY A 58 -18.38 6.49 4.48
C GLY A 58 -18.74 7.42 3.32
N PHE A 59 -18.00 7.37 2.21
CA PHE A 59 -18.25 8.21 1.04
C PHE A 59 -19.12 7.55 -0.03
N ALA A 60 -19.27 6.22 -0.01
CA ALA A 60 -19.95 5.44 -1.04
C ALA A 60 -19.44 5.71 -2.47
N ASP A 61 -18.19 6.14 -2.60
CA ASP A 61 -17.56 6.52 -3.87
C ASP A 61 -16.44 5.54 -4.22
N SER A 62 -16.54 4.96 -5.42
CA SER A 62 -15.55 4.04 -6.00
C SER A 62 -14.11 4.57 -6.01
N LYS A 63 -13.90 5.89 -5.96
CA LYS A 63 -12.57 6.51 -5.78
C LYS A 63 -11.83 5.99 -4.54
N TYR A 64 -12.55 5.62 -3.49
CA TYR A 64 -11.97 5.10 -2.25
C TYR A 64 -11.96 3.58 -2.19
N ARG A 65 -12.27 2.88 -3.29
CA ARG A 65 -12.25 1.41 -3.31
C ARG A 65 -10.83 0.89 -2.99
N PRO A 66 -10.68 0.03 -1.98
CA PRO A 66 -9.38 -0.58 -1.68
C PRO A 66 -8.86 -1.39 -2.86
N CYS A 67 -7.55 -1.33 -3.09
CA CYS A 67 -6.89 -2.11 -4.11
C CYS A 67 -7.06 -3.62 -3.85
N PRO A 68 -7.47 -4.44 -4.85
CA PRO A 68 -7.59 -5.88 -4.68
C PRO A 68 -6.30 -6.57 -4.20
N LEU A 69 -5.13 -6.04 -4.59
CA LEU A 69 -3.84 -6.56 -4.15
C LEU A 69 -3.67 -6.41 -2.63
N LEU A 70 -4.12 -5.29 -2.07
CA LEU A 70 -4.05 -5.03 -0.63
C LEU A 70 -4.88 -6.06 0.14
N ARG A 71 -6.11 -6.36 -0.31
CA ARG A 71 -6.95 -7.42 0.27
C ARG A 71 -6.25 -8.78 0.24
N LYS A 72 -5.69 -9.17 -0.92
CA LYS A 72 -4.96 -10.44 -1.07
C LYS A 72 -3.78 -10.56 -0.11
N TYR A 73 -3.03 -9.47 0.10
CA TYR A 73 -1.87 -9.50 1.00
C TYR A 73 -2.29 -9.62 2.46
N VAL A 74 -3.36 -8.91 2.86
CA VAL A 74 -3.94 -9.04 4.20
C VAL A 74 -4.47 -10.46 4.43
N GLU A 75 -5.19 -11.03 3.47
CA GLU A 75 -5.68 -12.42 3.52
C GLU A 75 -4.54 -13.44 3.62
N ALA A 76 -3.40 -13.19 2.97
CA ALA A 76 -2.20 -14.01 3.05
C ALA A 76 -1.38 -13.83 4.35
N GLY A 77 -1.78 -12.89 5.22
CA GLY A 77 -1.04 -12.56 6.44
C GLY A 77 0.27 -11.78 6.19
N TRP A 78 0.42 -11.18 5.01
CA TRP A 78 1.56 -10.32 4.68
C TRP A 78 1.24 -8.89 5.12
N LEU A 79 1.41 -8.62 6.41
CA LEU A 79 0.97 -7.39 7.04
C LEU A 79 2.07 -6.32 7.15
N GLY A 80 3.17 -6.47 6.42
CA GLY A 80 4.30 -5.55 6.45
C GLY A 80 5.39 -5.97 7.43
N GLN A 81 6.09 -4.99 8.01
CA GLN A 81 7.25 -5.23 8.88
C GLN A 81 6.89 -6.10 10.10
N LYS A 82 5.68 -5.93 10.65
CA LYS A 82 5.24 -6.66 11.85
C LYS A 82 5.11 -8.19 11.64
N THR A 83 4.97 -8.65 10.41
CA THR A 83 4.92 -10.08 10.05
C THR A 83 6.16 -10.53 9.27
N GLY A 84 7.15 -9.65 9.08
CA GLY A 84 8.34 -9.93 8.27
C GLY A 84 8.11 -9.93 6.76
N ARG A 85 6.89 -9.61 6.30
CA ARG A 85 6.54 -9.58 4.88
C ARG A 85 5.30 -8.72 4.63
N GLY A 86 5.37 -7.87 3.62
CA GLY A 86 4.27 -7.10 3.04
C GLY A 86 4.49 -6.93 1.54
N PHE A 87 4.61 -5.68 1.07
CA PHE A 87 5.15 -5.39 -0.26
C PHE A 87 6.63 -5.76 -0.38
N TYR A 88 7.37 -5.64 0.71
CA TYR A 88 8.77 -6.07 0.83
C TYR A 88 8.90 -7.28 1.77
N GLU A 89 10.01 -8.00 1.63
CA GLU A 89 10.42 -9.03 2.59
C GLU A 89 11.41 -8.41 3.59
N TYR A 90 11.19 -8.69 4.87
CA TYR A 90 11.98 -8.17 5.97
C TYR A 90 12.61 -9.34 6.71
N ASN A 91 13.93 -9.45 6.60
CA ASN A 91 14.70 -10.39 7.42
C ASN A 91 14.68 -9.88 8.87
N LYS A 92 14.34 -10.78 9.80
CA LYS A 92 14.42 -10.53 11.24
C LYS A 92 15.87 -10.38 11.70
#